data_AF-A0A961K2Z9-F1
#
_entry.id   AF-A0A961K2Z9-F1
#
_cell.length_a   1.000
_cell.length_b   1.000
_cell.length_c   1.000
_cell.angle_alpha   90.00
_cell.angle_beta   90.00
_cell.angle_gamma   90.00
#
_symmetry.space_group_name_H-M   'P 1'
#
loop_
_entity.id
_entity.type
_entity.pdbx_description
1 polymer ?
#
loop_
_entity_poly.entity_id
_entity_poly.type
_entity_poly.pdbx_seq_one_letter_code
_entity_poly.pdbx_strand_id
1 'polypeptide(L)' 'VICPPPVEEVGPIVGEFLGGAAVSASVAPVLAAHCAARGVAFFDAGTVIEVSPQDGVHFEPEGHQALGEAVARVIAGM' A
#
# COMPACT_ATOMS: atom_id res chain seq x y z
N VAL A 1 10.85 -0.01 -4.81
CA VAL A 1 9.41 0.20 -5.13
C VAL A 1 8.62 -0.08 -3.87
N ILE A 2 7.65 0.76 -3.54
CA ILE A 2 6.75 0.57 -2.39
C ILE A 2 5.35 0.31 -2.95
N CYS A 3 4.76 -0.85 -2.63
CA CYS A 3 3.36 -1.13 -2.91
C CYS A 3 2.49 -0.48 -1.83
N PRO A 4 1.44 0.30 -2.17
CA PRO A 4 0.49 0.78 -1.16
C PRO A 4 -0.33 -0.36 -0.56
N PRO A 5 -0.97 -0.17 0.61
CA PRO A 5 -2.02 -1.08 1.08
C PRO A 5 -3.18 -1.17 0.08
N PRO A 6 -3.97 -2.25 0.11
CA PRO A 6 -5.21 -2.34 -0.65
C PRO A 6 -6.16 -1.18 -0.33
N VAL A 7 -6.91 -0.73 -1.33
CA VAL A 7 -7.99 0.25 -1.12
C VAL A 7 -9.24 -0.44 -0.57
N GLU A 8 -10.09 0.33 0.08
CA GLU A 8 -11.41 -0.10 0.52
C GLU A 8 -12.51 0.70 -0.20
N GLU A 9 -13.62 0.04 -0.50
CA GLU A 9 -14.76 0.68 -1.17
C GLU A 9 -15.71 1.29 -0.12
N VAL A 10 -15.26 2.37 0.51
CA VAL A 10 -15.97 3.06 1.59
C VAL A 10 -15.96 4.59 1.41
N GLY A 11 -16.72 5.30 2.23
CA GLY A 11 -16.67 6.76 2.28
C GLY A 11 -17.30 7.48 1.07
N PRO A 12 -17.04 8.79 0.94
CA PRO A 12 -17.73 9.66 -0.03
C PRO A 12 -17.30 9.44 -1.48
N ILE A 13 -16.13 8.81 -1.72
CA ILE A 13 -15.57 8.58 -3.07
C ILE A 13 -15.76 7.14 -3.56
N VAL A 14 -16.50 6.30 -2.85
CA VAL A 14 -16.70 4.87 -3.17
C VAL A 14 -17.08 4.60 -4.64
N GLY A 15 -17.88 5.48 -5.24
CA GLY A 15 -18.32 5.35 -6.63
C GLY A 15 -17.20 5.45 -7.66
N GLU A 16 -16.07 6.09 -7.32
CA GLU A 16 -14.89 6.22 -8.18
C GLU A 16 -13.98 4.98 -8.12
N PHE A 17 -14.11 4.19 -7.06
CA PHE A 17 -13.22 3.06 -6.74
C PHE A 17 -13.90 1.69 -6.80
N LEU A 18 -15.09 1.58 -7.39
CA LEU A 18 -15.80 0.30 -7.54
C LEU A 18 -14.94 -0.76 -8.25
N GLY A 19 -14.81 -1.93 -7.61
CA GLY A 19 -13.93 -3.03 -8.03
C GLY A 19 -12.45 -2.85 -7.64
N GLY A 20 -12.08 -1.68 -7.11
CA GLY A 20 -10.72 -1.34 -6.72
C GLY A 20 -10.21 -2.17 -5.55
N ALA A 21 -11.08 -2.53 -4.59
CA ALA A 21 -10.68 -3.36 -3.45
C ALA A 21 -10.20 -4.75 -3.92
N ALA A 22 -10.97 -5.39 -4.80
CA ALA A 22 -10.63 -6.70 -5.35
C ALA A 22 -9.34 -6.66 -6.20
N VAL A 23 -9.16 -5.62 -7.02
CA VAL A 23 -7.95 -5.47 -7.85
C VAL A 23 -6.72 -5.21 -6.98
N SER A 24 -6.81 -4.23 -6.08
CA SER A 24 -5.67 -3.78 -5.25
C SER A 24 -5.13 -4.88 -4.33
N ALA A 25 -6.01 -5.74 -3.79
CA ALA A 25 -5.63 -6.90 -2.98
C ALA A 25 -4.67 -7.88 -3.69
N SER A 26 -4.66 -7.89 -5.03
CA SER A 26 -3.79 -8.76 -5.83
C SER A 26 -2.47 -8.11 -6.25
N VAL A 27 -2.27 -6.81 -6.04
CA VAL A 27 -1.15 -6.05 -6.61
C VAL A 27 0.18 -6.41 -5.97
N ALA A 28 0.23 -6.53 -4.64
CA ALA A 28 1.47 -6.80 -3.90
C ALA A 28 2.26 -8.01 -4.42
N PRO A 29 1.69 -9.23 -4.56
CA PRO A 29 2.45 -10.38 -5.05
C PRO A 29 2.93 -10.22 -6.50
N VAL A 30 2.13 -9.59 -7.36
CA VAL A 30 2.50 -9.36 -8.77
C VAL A 30 3.63 -8.33 -8.87
N LEU A 31 3.56 -7.24 -8.11
CA LEU A 31 4.58 -6.20 -8.09
C LEU A 31 5.89 -6.70 -7.47
N ALA A 32 5.82 -7.52 -6.43
CA ALA A 32 6.98 -8.20 -5.83
C ALA A 32 7.70 -9.09 -6.85
N ALA A 33 6.96 -9.95 -7.57
CA ALA A 33 7.52 -10.78 -8.63
C ALA A 33 8.16 -9.96 -9.75
N HIS A 34 7.53 -8.85 -10.14
CA HIS A 34 8.06 -7.94 -11.15
C HIS A 34 9.38 -7.27 -10.75
N CYS A 35 9.49 -6.86 -9.48
CA CYS A 35 10.69 -6.27 -8.89
C CYS A 35 11.83 -7.29 -8.78
N ALA A 36 11.52 -8.50 -8.30
CA ALA A 36 12.48 -9.60 -8.20
C ALA A 36 13.11 -9.93 -9.57
N ALA A 37 12.30 -10.01 -10.63
CA ALA A 37 12.76 -10.25 -12.00
C ALA A 37 13.70 -9.17 -12.55
N ARG A 38 13.78 -8.00 -11.91
CA ARG A 38 14.60 -6.84 -12.32
C ARG A 38 15.70 -6.48 -11.34
N GLY A 39 15.88 -7.24 -10.26
CA GLY A 39 16.82 -6.88 -9.20
C GLY A 39 16.47 -5.56 -8.51
N VAL A 40 15.19 -5.19 -8.47
CA VAL A 40 14.70 -3.98 -7.81
C VAL A 40 14.18 -4.37 -6.43
N ALA A 41 14.54 -3.61 -5.39
CA ALA A 41 14.00 -3.82 -4.06
C ALA A 41 12.51 -3.47 -3.99
N PHE A 42 11.77 -4.29 -3.26
CA PHE A 42 10.32 -4.19 -3.07
C PHE A 42 9.98 -4.12 -1.58
N PHE A 43 9.01 -3.28 -1.24
CA PHE A 43 8.42 -3.21 0.08
C PHE A 43 6.89 -3.13 -0.03
N ASP A 44 6.18 -3.94 0.74
CA ASP A 44 4.72 -3.94 0.81
C ASP A 44 4.26 -3.12 2.03
N ALA A 45 3.74 -1.91 1.77
CA ALA A 45 3.21 -1.05 2.82
C ALA A 45 1.95 -1.62 3.47
N GLY A 46 1.21 -2.51 2.79
CA GLY A 46 0.05 -3.20 3.36
C GLY A 46 0.39 -4.12 4.53
N THR A 47 1.67 -4.40 4.77
CA THR A 47 2.12 -5.14 5.96
C THR A 47 2.28 -4.27 7.21
N VAL A 48 2.19 -2.95 7.07
CA VAL A 48 2.43 -1.98 8.16
C VAL A 48 1.34 -0.93 8.32
N ILE A 49 0.58 -0.63 7.26
CA ILE A 49 -0.47 0.38 7.26
C ILE A 49 -1.72 -0.11 6.53
N GLU A 50 -2.84 0.56 6.79
CA GLU A 50 -4.13 0.38 6.13
C GLU A 50 -4.64 1.76 5.65
N VAL A 51 -5.62 1.75 4.74
CA VAL A 51 -6.29 2.99 4.31
C VAL A 51 -7.22 3.52 5.41
N SER A 52 -7.47 4.82 5.40
CA SER A 52 -8.43 5.47 6.29
C SER A 52 -9.85 5.01 5.94
N PRO A 53 -10.69 4.71 6.94
CA PRO A 53 -12.10 4.42 6.71
C PRO A 53 -12.90 5.66 6.26
N GLN A 54 -12.30 6.86 6.28
CA GLN A 54 -12.96 8.08 5.82
C GLN A 54 -13.27 8.01 4.32
N ASP A 55 -12.34 7.47 3.52
CA ASP A 55 -12.49 7.41 2.06
C ASP A 55 -11.93 6.13 1.39
N GLY A 56 -11.31 5.24 2.16
CA GLY A 56 -10.81 3.95 1.68
C GLY A 56 -9.58 4.04 0.77
N VAL A 57 -8.93 5.20 0.65
CA VAL A 57 -7.81 5.42 -0.28
C VAL A 57 -6.63 6.11 0.38
N HIS A 58 -6.87 7.16 1.15
CA HIS A 58 -5.80 7.92 1.84
C HIS A 58 -5.48 7.32 3.20
N PHE A 59 -4.48 7.87 3.90
CA PHE A 59 -4.02 7.36 5.19
C PHE A 59 -4.32 8.36 6.30
N GLU A 60 -4.58 7.84 7.50
CA GLU A 60 -4.60 8.66 8.71
C GLU A 60 -3.19 9.16 9.06
N PRO A 61 -3.05 10.22 9.88
CA PRO A 61 -1.76 10.74 10.31
C PRO A 61 -0.82 9.68 10.90
N GLU A 62 -1.36 8.75 11.69
CA GLU A 62 -0.61 7.64 12.29
C GLU A 62 -0.09 6.66 11.22
N GLY A 63 -0.88 6.43 10.17
CA GLY A 63 -0.48 5.63 9.01
C GLY A 63 0.69 6.27 8.25
N HIS A 64 0.66 7.59 8.05
CA HIS A 64 1.78 8.32 7.46
C HIS A 64 3.06 8.18 8.29
N GLN A 65 2.97 8.29 9.62
CA GLN A 65 4.12 8.13 10.50
C GLN A 65 4.67 6.69 10.45
N ALA A 66 3.81 5.68 10.59
CA ALA A 66 4.20 4.28 10.57
C ALA A 66 4.87 3.88 9.25
N LEU A 67 4.35 4.37 8.12
CA LEU A 67 4.97 4.15 6.80
C LEU A 67 6.38 4.77 6.74
N GLY A 68 6.55 6.02 7.20
CA GLY A 68 7.85 6.68 7.22
C GLY A 68 8.89 5.92 8.03
N GLU A 69 8.53 5.47 9.23
CA GLU A 69 9.40 4.68 10.09
C GLU A 69 9.76 3.32 9.48
N ALA A 70 8.79 2.63 8.86
CA ALA A 70 9.02 1.35 8.20
C ALA A 70 9.96 1.50 7.01
N VAL A 71 9.75 2.51 6.16
CA VAL A 71 10.60 2.80 5.01
C VAL A 71 12.03 3.16 5.44
N ALA A 72 12.18 3.96 6.50
CA ALA A 72 13.50 4.29 7.05
C ALA A 72 14.27 3.03 7.49
N ARG A 73 13.59 2.08 8.17
CA ARG A 73 14.19 0.79 8.55
C ARG A 73 14.59 -0.06 7.35
N VAL A 74 13.73 -0.12 6.32
CA VAL A 74 14.05 -0.84 5.08
C VAL A 74 15.31 -0.27 4.44
N ILE A 75 15.38 1.04 4.24
CA ILE A 75 16.52 1.72 3.60
C ILE A 75 17.81 1.54 4.41
N ALA A 76 17.74 1.63 5.73
CA ALA A 76 18.92 1.44 6.59
C ALA A 76 19.49 0.01 6.55
N GLY A 77 18.70 -0.98 6.12
CA GLY A 77 19.10 -2.38 6.00
C GLY A 77 19.53 -2.82 4.59
N MET A 78 19.60 -1.90 3.62
CA MET A 78 20.05 -2.16 2.24
C MET A 78 21.55 -1.97 2.11
#